data_AF-A0A353C584-F1
#
_entry.id   AF-A0A353C584-F1
#
_cell.length_a   1.000
_cell.length_b   1.000
_cell.length_c   1.000
_cell.angle_alpha   90.00
_cell.angle_beta   90.00
_cell.angle_gamma   90.00
#
_symmetry.space_group_name_H-M   'P 1'
#
loop_
_entity.id
_entity.type
_entity.pdbx_description
1 polymer ?
#
loop_
_entity_poly.entity_id
_entity_poly.type
_entity_poly.pdbx_seq_one_letter_code
_entity_poly.pdbx_strand_id
1 'polypeptide(L)'
;MKSKFVAYFLWLIGVFGCLGLHRFYLGKTKTGLLWLISGGLLGVGSIVDLFSLGEQVKQVNSLRILEKLASGEETLKIRAQLEKNSIDPLKQDSYCPYCMGKLRSKPKHDLQCPYCQKAIYFRPKAIIFDQPLLIQADALVVDRLMKLAKFGIDSQSFIQKRVELQDKYGPEVNSVDVLWSLVQTALNATQDPGILKKLYHQATLFLKDLKQDFYSILQRSAKMQLLEFQNDAYTKQVRIVTAPGGVCATCRQLDGTIYSLEDAIRLMPLPCKACGHHLSKEFSGFCRCNYQAVE
;
A
#
# COMPACT_ATOMS: atom_id res chain seq x y z
N MET A 1 11.85 14.32 -31.73
CA MET A 1 13.27 14.71 -31.60
C MET A 1 13.66 15.57 -32.79
N LYS A 2 14.76 16.33 -32.71
CA LYS A 2 15.28 17.11 -33.84
C LYS A 2 16.04 16.18 -34.78
N SER A 3 15.69 16.20 -36.07
CA SER A 3 16.37 15.44 -37.11
C SER A 3 17.67 16.11 -37.56
N LYS A 4 18.74 15.32 -37.72
CA LYS A 4 20.01 15.76 -38.32
C LYS A 4 19.82 16.20 -39.75
N PHE A 5 19.05 15.45 -40.54
CA PHE A 5 18.77 15.75 -41.95
C PHE A 5 18.18 17.16 -42.12
N VAL A 6 17.16 17.49 -41.32
CA VAL A 6 16.54 18.82 -41.35
C VAL A 6 17.52 19.92 -40.92
N ALA A 7 18.39 19.64 -39.95
CA ALA A 7 19.40 20.62 -39.52
C ALA A 7 20.41 20.92 -40.63
N TYR A 8 20.94 19.90 -41.31
CA TYR A 8 21.87 20.07 -42.44
C TYR A 8 21.21 20.70 -43.66
N PHE A 9 19.95 20.37 -43.93
CA PHE A 9 19.18 20.99 -45.01
C PHE A 9 18.98 22.50 -44.77
N LEU A 10 18.62 22.89 -43.54
CA LEU A 10 18.49 24.31 -43.19
C LEU A 10 19.84 25.05 -43.19
N TRP A 11 20.94 24.37 -42.88
CA TRP A 11 22.28 24.92 -43.03
C TRP A 11 22.62 25.17 -44.50
N LEU A 12 22.30 24.20 -45.38
CA LEU A 12 22.54 24.29 -46.83
C LEU A 12 21.77 25.44 -47.47
N ILE A 13 20.48 25.57 -47.14
CA ILE A 13 19.66 26.72 -47.59
C ILE A 13 20.25 28.03 -47.10
N GLY A 14 20.82 28.03 -45.89
CA GLY A 14 21.47 29.19 -45.30
C GLY A 14 22.64 29.74 -46.14
N VAL A 15 23.33 28.89 -46.91
CA VAL A 15 24.42 29.30 -47.81
C VAL A 15 23.93 30.25 -48.92
N PHE A 16 22.65 30.21 -49.28
CA PHE A 16 22.03 31.06 -50.32
C PHE A 16 21.45 32.38 -49.78
N GLY A 17 21.90 32.85 -48.62
CA GLY A 17 21.57 34.19 -48.09
C GLY A 17 20.71 34.21 -46.81
N CYS A 18 20.40 33.05 -46.22
CA CYS A 18 19.64 32.94 -44.97
C CYS A 18 20.45 32.23 -43.85
N LEU A 19 21.64 32.75 -43.57
CA LEU A 19 22.59 32.14 -42.62
C LEU A 19 22.03 32.11 -41.19
N GLY A 20 22.04 30.93 -40.55
CA GLY A 20 21.63 30.77 -39.14
C GLY A 20 20.30 30.06 -38.88
N LEU A 21 19.54 29.69 -39.92
CA LEU A 21 18.28 28.95 -39.79
C LEU A 21 18.42 27.62 -39.03
N HIS A 22 19.53 26.90 -39.21
CA HIS A 22 19.83 25.68 -38.48
C HIS A 22 19.93 25.90 -36.96
N ARG A 23 20.41 27.08 -36.52
CA ARG A 23 20.51 27.43 -35.09
C ARG A 23 19.17 27.76 -34.46
N PHE A 24 18.28 28.42 -35.21
CA PHE A 24 16.89 28.61 -34.79
C PHE A 24 16.16 27.28 -34.65
N TYR A 25 16.37 26.36 -35.60
CA TYR A 25 15.80 25.01 -35.51
C TYR A 25 16.25 24.25 -34.26
N LEU A 26 17.50 24.44 -33.82
CA LEU A 26 18.04 23.88 -32.58
C LEU A 26 17.58 24.61 -31.31
N GLY A 27 16.81 25.70 -31.41
CA GLY A 27 16.33 26.50 -30.28
C GLY A 27 17.35 27.49 -29.74
N LYS A 28 18.49 27.68 -30.42
CA LYS A 28 19.54 28.64 -30.03
C LYS A 28 19.30 30.01 -30.66
N THR A 29 18.23 30.70 -30.23
CA THR A 29 17.73 31.94 -30.84
C THR A 29 18.75 33.09 -30.81
N LYS A 30 19.42 33.31 -29.68
CA LYS A 30 20.44 34.38 -29.53
C LYS A 30 21.59 34.22 -30.52
N THR A 31 22.12 33.00 -30.66
CA THR A 31 23.22 32.72 -31.59
C THR A 31 22.76 32.63 -33.04
N GLY A 32 21.49 32.26 -33.30
CA GLY A 32 20.91 32.31 -34.64
C GLY A 32 20.77 33.75 -35.15
N LEU A 33 20.32 34.67 -34.28
CA LEU A 33 20.24 36.09 -34.61
C LEU A 33 21.63 36.69 -34.85
N LEU A 34 22.62 36.32 -34.03
CA LEU A 34 24.00 36.69 -34.26
C LEU A 34 24.51 36.22 -35.63
N TRP A 35 24.17 35.00 -36.06
CA TRP A 35 24.54 34.45 -37.38
C TRP A 35 23.86 35.19 -38.53
N LEU A 36 22.62 35.65 -38.35
CA LEU A 36 21.92 36.46 -39.37
C LEU A 36 22.59 37.84 -39.53
N ILE A 37 22.90 38.51 -38.42
CA ILE A 37 23.46 39.88 -38.45
C ILE A 37 24.92 39.90 -38.92
N SER A 38 25.69 38.85 -38.60
CA SER A 38 27.12 38.76 -38.92
C SER A 38 27.44 38.03 -40.23
N GLY A 39 26.42 37.54 -40.95
CA GLY A 39 26.63 36.67 -42.11
C GLY A 39 27.37 35.38 -41.76
N GLY A 40 26.95 34.70 -40.68
CA GLY A 40 27.57 33.47 -40.16
C GLY A 40 29.03 33.66 -39.70
N LEU A 41 29.39 34.90 -39.37
CA LEU A 41 30.73 35.44 -39.14
C LEU A 41 31.68 35.20 -40.33
N LEU A 42 31.42 35.92 -41.43
CA LEU A 42 32.17 35.93 -42.71
C LEU A 42 32.32 34.55 -43.38
N GLY A 43 31.38 33.64 -43.13
CA GLY A 43 31.37 32.30 -43.73
C GLY A 43 32.24 31.25 -43.03
N VAL A 44 33.24 31.66 -42.23
CA VAL A 44 34.09 30.72 -41.47
C VAL A 44 33.28 30.00 -40.38
N GLY A 45 32.40 30.73 -39.68
CA GLY A 45 31.51 30.14 -38.67
C GLY A 45 30.55 29.11 -39.25
N SER A 46 30.13 29.29 -40.51
CA SER A 46 29.28 28.33 -41.22
C SER A 46 30.02 27.03 -41.56
N ILE A 47 31.31 27.10 -41.89
CA ILE A 47 32.15 25.91 -42.15
C ILE A 47 32.36 25.12 -40.86
N VAL A 48 32.63 25.79 -39.73
CA VAL A 48 32.74 25.13 -38.42
C VAL A 48 31.42 24.49 -37.98
N ASP A 49 30.29 25.13 -38.32
CA ASP A 49 28.97 24.55 -38.07
C ASP A 49 28.77 23.24 -38.87
N LEU A 50 29.30 23.08 -40.10
CA LEU A 50 29.16 21.82 -40.86
C LEU A 50 29.65 20.60 -40.08
N PHE A 51 30.80 20.72 -39.42
CA PHE A 51 31.40 19.63 -38.64
C PHE A 51 30.75 19.47 -37.27
N SER A 52 30.38 20.57 -36.62
CA SER A 52 29.82 20.53 -35.25
C SER A 52 28.30 20.30 -35.18
N LEU A 53 27.56 20.49 -36.28
CA LEU A 53 26.09 20.44 -36.29
C LEU A 53 25.52 19.08 -35.84
N GLY A 54 26.15 17.99 -36.27
CA GLY A 54 25.73 16.64 -35.88
C GLY A 54 25.78 16.41 -34.37
N GLU A 55 26.79 16.97 -33.70
CA GLU A 55 26.96 16.90 -32.25
C GLU A 55 25.97 17.83 -31.54
N GLN A 56 25.78 19.04 -32.05
CA GLN A 56 24.80 19.99 -31.50
C GLN A 56 23.37 19.41 -31.53
N VAL A 57 22.98 18.70 -32.59
CA VAL A 57 21.69 17.99 -32.67
C VAL A 57 21.60 16.89 -31.60
N LYS A 58 22.69 16.14 -31.38
CA LYS A 58 22.75 15.07 -30.36
C LYS A 58 22.57 15.65 -28.96
N GLN A 59 23.27 16.73 -28.63
CA GLN A 59 23.19 17.41 -27.33
C GLN A 59 21.78 17.97 -27.05
N VAL A 60 21.15 18.62 -28.02
CA VAL A 60 19.78 19.15 -27.85
C VAL A 60 18.77 18.02 -27.65
N ASN A 61 18.93 16.91 -28.37
CA ASN A 61 18.07 15.75 -28.18
C ASN A 61 18.32 15.07 -26.82
N SER A 62 19.56 14.93 -26.36
CA SER A 62 19.85 14.35 -25.04
C SER A 62 19.32 15.21 -23.90
N LEU A 63 19.48 16.54 -23.98
CA LEU A 63 18.90 17.46 -22.99
C LEU A 63 17.38 17.35 -22.92
N ARG A 64 16.69 17.26 -24.07
CA ARG A 64 15.24 17.04 -24.09
C ARG A 64 14.82 15.70 -23.52
N ILE A 65 15.63 14.66 -23.69
CA ILE A 65 15.38 13.35 -23.06
C ILE A 65 15.52 13.50 -21.55
N LEU A 66 16.59 14.14 -21.06
CA LEU A 66 16.78 14.39 -19.64
C LEU A 66 15.66 15.25 -19.04
N GLU A 67 15.20 16.30 -19.74
CA GLU A 67 14.05 17.11 -19.32
C GLU A 67 12.77 16.29 -19.24
N LYS A 68 12.51 15.41 -20.21
CA LYS A 68 11.36 14.49 -20.21
C LYS A 68 11.41 13.45 -19.09
N LEU A 69 12.61 12.99 -18.75
CA LEU A 69 12.83 12.08 -17.63
C LEU A 69 12.65 12.80 -16.30
N ALA A 70 13.18 14.02 -16.17
CA ALA A 70 13.06 14.86 -14.98
C ALA A 70 11.62 15.34 -14.74
N SER A 71 10.86 15.63 -15.81
CA SER A 71 9.45 16.05 -15.72
C SER A 71 8.49 14.89 -15.50
N GLY A 72 8.97 13.64 -15.54
CA GLY A 72 8.12 12.45 -15.45
C GLY A 72 7.15 12.29 -16.62
N GLU A 73 7.33 13.01 -17.73
CA GLU A 73 6.41 12.97 -18.87
C GLU A 73 6.39 11.57 -19.53
N GLU A 74 7.54 10.89 -19.62
CA GLU A 74 7.59 9.52 -20.13
C GLU A 74 6.95 8.52 -19.16
N THR A 75 7.14 8.68 -17.85
CA THR A 75 6.50 7.80 -16.86
C THR A 75 4.98 8.00 -16.85
N LEU A 76 4.48 9.23 -17.05
CA LEU A 76 3.06 9.53 -17.26
C LEU A 76 2.51 8.90 -18.54
N LYS A 77 3.24 8.95 -19.66
CA LYS A 77 2.83 8.30 -20.92
C LYS A 77 2.81 6.79 -20.81
N ILE A 78 3.83 6.21 -20.18
CA ILE A 78 3.87 4.77 -19.92
C ILE A 78 2.72 4.37 -19.00
N ARG A 79 2.44 5.12 -17.92
CA ARG A 79 1.27 4.88 -17.06
C ARG A 79 -0.04 4.97 -17.83
N ALA A 80 -0.26 6.02 -18.63
CA ALA A 80 -1.46 6.16 -19.45
C ALA A 80 -1.59 5.06 -20.50
N GLN A 81 -0.47 4.61 -21.08
CA GLN A 81 -0.43 3.50 -22.03
C GLN A 81 -0.71 2.15 -21.33
N LEU A 82 -0.16 1.95 -20.13
CA LEU A 82 -0.45 0.79 -19.28
C LEU A 82 -1.90 0.80 -18.78
N GLU A 83 -2.50 1.96 -18.52
CA GLU A 83 -3.92 2.10 -18.18
C GLU A 83 -4.84 1.83 -19.39
N LYS A 84 -4.37 2.13 -20.61
CA LYS A 84 -5.13 1.91 -21.84
C LYS A 84 -4.99 0.47 -22.37
N ASN A 85 -3.84 -0.16 -22.12
CA ASN A 85 -3.54 -1.54 -22.47
C ASN A 85 -3.73 -2.51 -21.30
N SER A 86 -4.06 -2.02 -20.10
CA SER A 86 -4.46 -2.89 -19.01
C SER A 86 -5.75 -3.58 -19.44
N ILE A 87 -5.71 -4.90 -19.35
CA ILE A 87 -6.93 -5.69 -19.29
C ILE A 87 -7.65 -5.14 -18.06
N ASP A 88 -8.77 -4.43 -18.24
CA ASP A 88 -9.64 -4.09 -17.12
C ASP A 88 -9.97 -5.42 -16.44
N PRO A 89 -9.51 -5.67 -15.19
CA PRO A 89 -9.76 -6.93 -14.49
C PRO A 89 -11.27 -7.22 -14.35
N LEU A 90 -12.10 -6.20 -14.59
CA LEU A 90 -13.55 -6.25 -14.55
C LEU A 90 -14.21 -6.55 -15.91
N LYS A 91 -13.45 -6.85 -16.98
CA LYS A 91 -13.95 -7.13 -18.35
C LYS A 91 -13.85 -8.61 -18.74
N GLN A 92 -13.28 -9.44 -17.88
CA GLN A 92 -13.13 -10.88 -18.08
C GLN A 92 -14.38 -11.64 -17.62
N ASP A 93 -14.67 -12.78 -18.28
CA ASP A 93 -15.61 -13.75 -17.76
C ASP A 93 -15.26 -14.06 -16.29
N SER A 94 -16.25 -13.93 -15.41
CA SER A 94 -16.06 -14.12 -13.98
C SER A 94 -16.30 -15.58 -13.62
N TYR A 95 -15.33 -16.22 -12.96
CA TYR A 95 -15.42 -17.62 -12.55
C TYR A 95 -15.52 -17.73 -11.03
N CYS A 96 -16.20 -18.77 -10.56
CA CYS A 96 -16.24 -19.09 -9.14
C CYS A 96 -14.85 -19.57 -8.66
N PRO A 97 -14.28 -19.01 -7.58
CA PRO A 97 -12.95 -19.40 -7.08
C PRO A 97 -12.92 -20.82 -6.48
N TYR A 98 -14.07 -21.46 -6.28
CA TYR A 98 -14.16 -22.80 -5.71
C TYR A 98 -14.34 -23.91 -6.75
N CYS A 99 -15.19 -23.68 -7.77
CA CYS A 99 -15.60 -24.72 -8.72
C CYS A 99 -15.32 -24.35 -10.18
N MET A 100 -14.74 -23.16 -10.42
CA MET A 100 -14.50 -22.62 -11.76
C MET A 100 -15.78 -22.50 -12.63
N GLY A 101 -16.97 -22.53 -12.02
CA GLY A 101 -18.23 -22.30 -12.73
C GLY A 101 -18.34 -20.86 -13.22
N LYS A 102 -18.67 -20.67 -14.51
CA LYS A 102 -18.82 -19.35 -15.15
C LYS A 102 -20.05 -18.60 -14.60
N LEU A 103 -19.84 -17.43 -14.03
CA LEU A 103 -20.90 -16.60 -13.47
C LEU A 103 -21.60 -15.80 -14.58
N ARG A 104 -22.94 -15.77 -14.55
CA ARG A 104 -23.78 -15.17 -15.61
C ARG A 104 -23.65 -13.65 -15.72
N SER A 105 -23.32 -12.97 -14.62
CA SER A 105 -23.29 -11.51 -14.54
C SER A 105 -22.05 -11.03 -13.80
N LYS A 106 -21.51 -9.89 -14.23
CA LYS A 106 -20.41 -9.17 -13.58
C LYS A 106 -20.77 -8.87 -12.11
N PRO A 107 -20.12 -9.50 -11.13
CA PRO A 107 -20.45 -9.28 -9.73
C PRO A 107 -20.11 -7.85 -9.31
N LYS A 108 -20.97 -7.26 -8.46
CA LYS A 108 -20.76 -5.92 -7.86
C LYS A 108 -20.82 -5.96 -6.33
N HIS A 109 -21.12 -7.12 -5.77
CA HIS A 109 -21.34 -7.37 -4.36
C HIS A 109 -21.00 -8.84 -4.06
N ASP A 110 -20.87 -9.19 -2.79
CA ASP A 110 -20.72 -10.56 -2.34
C ASP A 110 -21.94 -11.39 -2.76
N LEU A 111 -21.74 -12.61 -3.24
CA LEU A 111 -22.79 -13.43 -3.84
C LEU A 111 -22.58 -14.91 -3.53
N GLN A 112 -23.62 -15.73 -3.70
CA GLN A 112 -23.48 -17.18 -3.66
C GLN A 112 -23.29 -17.74 -5.07
N CYS A 113 -22.39 -18.72 -5.22
CA CYS A 113 -22.20 -19.41 -6.48
C CYS A 113 -23.46 -20.21 -6.85
N PRO A 114 -24.03 -20.06 -8.07
CA PRO A 114 -25.20 -20.83 -8.47
C PRO A 114 -24.91 -22.33 -8.72
N TYR A 115 -23.64 -22.72 -8.81
CA TYR A 115 -23.22 -24.11 -9.07
C TYR A 115 -22.88 -24.85 -7.78
N CYS A 116 -21.98 -24.30 -6.96
CA CYS A 116 -21.50 -24.97 -5.74
C CYS A 116 -22.07 -24.38 -4.44
N GLN A 117 -22.92 -23.35 -4.52
CA GLN A 117 -23.61 -22.70 -3.39
C GLN A 117 -22.71 -22.04 -2.33
N LYS A 118 -21.37 -22.09 -2.50
CA LYS A 118 -20.42 -21.40 -1.62
C LYS A 118 -20.50 -19.88 -1.81
N ALA A 119 -20.31 -19.15 -0.71
CA ALA A 119 -20.24 -17.70 -0.71
C ALA A 119 -18.95 -17.20 -1.36
N ILE A 120 -19.07 -16.25 -2.28
CA ILE A 120 -17.99 -15.59 -3.01
C ILE A 120 -17.95 -14.12 -2.57
N TYR A 121 -16.76 -13.63 -2.27
CA TYR A 121 -16.55 -12.29 -1.76
C TYR A 121 -15.93 -11.41 -2.85
N PHE A 122 -16.58 -10.30 -3.17
CA PHE A 122 -16.14 -9.40 -4.23
C PHE A 122 -15.28 -8.28 -3.67
N ARG A 123 -14.02 -8.18 -4.12
CA ARG A 123 -13.06 -7.14 -3.73
C ARG A 123 -12.37 -6.58 -4.99
N PRO A 124 -12.94 -5.54 -5.63
CA PRO A 124 -12.45 -5.04 -6.93
C PRO A 124 -11.05 -4.41 -6.87
N LYS A 125 -10.59 -4.05 -5.67
CA LYS A 125 -9.27 -3.42 -5.44
C LYS A 125 -8.26 -4.40 -4.82
N ALA A 126 -8.52 -5.70 -4.86
CA ALA A 126 -7.62 -6.72 -4.33
C ALA A 126 -6.44 -6.95 -5.29
N ILE A 127 -5.44 -6.07 -5.26
CA ILE A 127 -4.27 -6.11 -6.18
C ILE A 127 -3.36 -7.33 -5.91
N ILE A 128 -3.47 -7.97 -4.74
CA ILE A 128 -2.66 -9.13 -4.33
C ILE A 128 -3.14 -10.48 -4.90
N PHE A 129 -4.23 -10.48 -5.67
CA PHE A 129 -4.83 -11.66 -6.29
C PHE A 129 -5.13 -11.38 -7.76
N ASP A 130 -5.05 -12.41 -8.60
CA ASP A 130 -5.27 -12.29 -10.04
C ASP A 130 -6.73 -12.02 -10.43
N GLN A 131 -7.66 -12.19 -9.49
CA GLN A 131 -9.09 -11.98 -9.69
C GLN A 131 -9.74 -11.30 -8.48
N PRO A 132 -10.81 -10.50 -8.68
CA PRO A 132 -11.50 -9.80 -7.61
C PRO A 132 -12.51 -10.68 -6.84
N LEU A 133 -12.74 -11.92 -7.29
CA LEU A 133 -13.66 -12.87 -6.68
C LEU A 133 -12.90 -13.84 -5.80
N LEU A 134 -13.09 -13.71 -4.50
CA LEU A 134 -12.27 -14.34 -3.49
C LEU A 134 -13.08 -15.31 -2.66
N ILE A 135 -12.37 -16.31 -2.13
CA ILE A 135 -12.87 -17.11 -1.02
C ILE A 135 -12.85 -16.28 0.27
N GLN A 136 -13.60 -16.72 1.29
CA GLN A 136 -13.69 -15.99 2.56
C GLN A 136 -12.33 -15.65 3.19
N ALA A 137 -11.40 -16.61 3.20
CA ALA A 137 -10.08 -16.45 3.80
C ALA A 137 -9.27 -15.33 3.11
N ASP A 138 -9.28 -15.31 1.78
CA ASP A 138 -8.57 -14.31 0.97
C ASP A 138 -9.19 -12.93 1.09
N ALA A 139 -10.52 -12.84 1.09
CA ALA A 139 -11.22 -11.58 1.30
C ALA A 139 -10.93 -10.99 2.68
N LEU A 140 -10.90 -11.83 3.72
CA LEU A 140 -10.53 -11.42 5.07
C LEU A 140 -9.11 -10.85 5.13
N VAL A 141 -8.16 -11.47 4.42
CA VAL A 141 -6.77 -10.98 4.33
C VAL A 141 -6.72 -9.59 3.68
N VAL A 142 -7.41 -9.39 2.55
CA VAL A 142 -7.48 -8.07 1.88
C VAL A 142 -8.05 -7.01 2.82
N ASP A 143 -9.16 -7.33 3.50
CA ASP A 143 -9.84 -6.40 4.42
C ASP A 143 -8.95 -6.03 5.62
N ARG A 144 -8.06 -6.94 6.04
CA ARG A 144 -7.12 -6.73 7.15
C ARG A 144 -5.87 -5.97 6.76
N LEU A 145 -5.32 -6.20 5.58
CA LEU A 145 -4.12 -5.49 5.08
C LEU A 145 -4.29 -3.97 5.10
N MET A 146 -5.48 -3.46 4.76
CA MET A 146 -5.76 -2.01 4.84
C MET A 146 -5.57 -1.45 6.26
N LYS A 147 -5.94 -2.21 7.29
CA LYS A 147 -5.81 -1.79 8.70
C LYS A 147 -4.38 -1.98 9.22
N LEU A 148 -3.64 -2.91 8.64
CA LEU A 148 -2.30 -3.29 9.06
C LEU A 148 -1.18 -2.52 8.34
N ALA A 149 -1.49 -1.83 7.24
CA ALA A 149 -0.52 -1.05 6.46
C ALA A 149 0.26 -0.04 7.31
N LYS A 150 -0.38 0.58 8.31
CA LYS A 150 0.26 1.52 9.25
C LYS A 150 1.32 0.88 10.17
N PHE A 151 1.41 -0.45 10.20
CA PHE A 151 2.43 -1.21 10.92
C PHE A 151 3.46 -1.84 9.95
N GLY A 152 3.52 -1.37 8.70
CA GLY A 152 4.44 -1.91 7.68
C GLY A 152 3.98 -3.23 7.06
N ILE A 153 2.74 -3.67 7.32
CA ILE A 153 2.16 -4.87 6.71
C ILE A 153 1.16 -4.43 5.63
N ASP A 154 1.66 -4.30 4.41
CA ASP A 154 0.90 -3.88 3.24
C ASP A 154 0.86 -4.95 2.14
N SER A 155 0.24 -4.62 1.00
CA SER A 155 0.14 -5.53 -0.15
C SER A 155 1.49 -5.99 -0.70
N GLN A 156 2.52 -5.15 -0.66
CA GLN A 156 3.86 -5.50 -1.18
C GLN A 156 4.55 -6.48 -0.24
N SER A 157 4.57 -6.19 1.06
CA SER A 157 5.11 -7.09 2.08
C SER A 157 4.42 -8.46 2.05
N PHE A 158 3.12 -8.47 1.77
CA PHE A 158 2.33 -9.69 1.65
C PHE A 158 2.68 -10.53 0.44
N ILE A 159 2.79 -9.92 -0.75
CA ILE A 159 3.22 -10.61 -1.97
C ILE A 159 4.62 -11.18 -1.78
N GLN A 160 5.55 -10.39 -1.26
CA GLN A 160 6.93 -10.84 -1.00
C GLN A 160 6.97 -12.04 -0.05
N LYS A 161 6.23 -11.97 1.06
CA LYS A 161 6.19 -13.08 2.03
C LYS A 161 5.53 -14.32 1.48
N ARG A 162 4.52 -14.18 0.62
CA ARG A 162 3.89 -15.32 -0.06
C ARG A 162 4.89 -16.03 -0.96
N VAL A 163 5.64 -15.30 -1.79
CA VAL A 163 6.68 -15.88 -2.67
C VAL A 163 7.73 -16.61 -1.85
N GLU A 164 8.23 -15.99 -0.77
CA GLU A 164 9.20 -16.63 0.14
C GLU A 164 8.67 -17.98 0.70
N LEU A 165 7.41 -18.03 1.12
CA LEU A 165 6.80 -19.24 1.65
C LEU A 165 6.52 -20.28 0.55
N GLN A 166 6.21 -19.84 -0.67
CA GLN A 166 6.00 -20.72 -1.81
C GLN A 166 7.29 -21.41 -2.25
N ASP A 167 8.41 -20.67 -2.26
CA ASP A 167 9.73 -21.23 -2.54
C ASP A 167 10.12 -22.30 -1.52
N LYS A 168 9.67 -22.15 -0.26
CA LYS A 168 10.02 -23.06 0.84
C LYS A 168 9.11 -24.28 0.95
N TYR A 169 7.80 -24.11 0.77
CA TYR A 169 6.80 -25.15 1.07
C TYR A 169 6.02 -25.62 -0.16
N GLY A 170 6.23 -25.01 -1.33
CA GLY A 170 5.52 -25.31 -2.56
C GLY A 170 4.40 -24.31 -2.89
N PRO A 171 3.70 -24.48 -4.01
CA PRO A 171 2.80 -23.46 -4.57
C PRO A 171 1.54 -23.20 -3.74
N GLU A 172 1.07 -24.19 -2.97
CA GLU A 172 -0.13 -24.09 -2.14
C GLU A 172 0.19 -23.49 -0.77
N VAL A 173 0.15 -22.16 -0.69
CA VAL A 173 0.34 -21.43 0.58
C VAL A 173 -0.95 -20.70 0.95
N ASN A 174 -1.46 -20.96 2.15
CA ASN A 174 -2.65 -20.32 2.67
C ASN A 174 -2.40 -18.84 2.99
N SER A 175 -3.20 -17.95 2.41
CA SER A 175 -3.13 -16.50 2.62
C SER A 175 -3.21 -16.06 4.09
N VAL A 176 -3.95 -16.81 4.91
CA VAL A 176 -4.07 -16.55 6.35
C VAL A 176 -2.73 -16.76 7.05
N ASP A 177 -2.02 -17.82 6.69
CA ASP A 177 -0.71 -18.15 7.27
C ASP A 177 0.36 -17.14 6.85
N VAL A 178 0.32 -16.67 5.59
CA VAL A 178 1.18 -15.58 5.12
C VAL A 178 0.95 -14.33 5.97
N LEU A 179 -0.31 -13.91 6.13
CA LEU A 179 -0.63 -12.71 6.91
C LEU A 179 -0.25 -12.89 8.39
N TRP A 180 -0.51 -14.06 8.96
CA TRP A 180 -0.15 -14.36 10.35
C TRP A 180 1.37 -14.35 10.56
N SER A 181 2.15 -14.86 9.59
CA SER A 181 3.61 -14.78 9.63
C SER A 181 4.09 -13.32 9.65
N LEU A 182 3.50 -12.44 8.83
CA LEU A 182 3.86 -11.01 8.83
C LEU A 182 3.50 -10.33 10.15
N VAL A 183 2.33 -10.63 10.71
CA VAL A 183 1.91 -10.12 12.02
C VAL A 183 2.88 -10.56 13.10
N GLN A 184 3.32 -11.82 13.11
CA GLN A 184 4.32 -12.30 14.06
C GLN A 184 5.68 -11.60 13.87
N THR A 185 6.13 -11.42 12.63
CA THR A 185 7.36 -10.66 12.34
C THR A 185 7.26 -9.25 12.88
N ALA A 186 6.15 -8.55 12.65
CA ALA A 186 5.94 -7.19 13.16
C ALA A 186 5.88 -7.13 14.69
N LEU A 187 5.23 -8.11 15.33
CA LEU A 187 5.19 -8.23 16.79
C LEU A 187 6.57 -8.44 17.41
N ASN A 188 7.46 -9.17 16.72
CA ASN A 188 8.82 -9.42 17.19
C ASN A 188 9.80 -8.27 16.87
N ALA A 189 9.43 -7.38 15.94
CA ALA A 189 10.30 -6.30 15.46
C ALA A 189 10.30 -5.04 16.35
N THR A 190 9.34 -4.90 17.27
CA THR A 190 9.20 -3.71 18.11
C THR A 190 9.03 -4.06 19.59
N GLN A 191 9.58 -3.22 20.46
CA GLN A 191 9.40 -3.29 21.92
C GLN A 191 8.49 -2.18 22.46
N ASP A 192 8.02 -1.28 21.58
CA ASP A 192 7.16 -0.16 21.97
C ASP A 192 5.78 -0.67 22.42
N PRO A 193 5.39 -0.48 23.70
CA PRO A 193 4.11 -1.01 24.20
C PRO A 193 2.89 -0.42 23.50
N GLY A 194 2.95 0.85 23.08
CA GLY A 194 1.84 1.52 22.38
C GLY A 194 1.57 0.91 21.00
N ILE A 195 2.62 0.59 20.24
CA ILE A 195 2.54 -0.11 18.95
C ILE A 195 2.10 -1.56 19.18
N LEU A 196 2.73 -2.28 20.12
CA LEU A 196 2.41 -3.67 20.43
C LEU A 196 0.95 -3.83 20.86
N LYS A 197 0.43 -2.94 21.69
CA LYS A 197 -0.99 -2.90 22.09
C LYS A 197 -1.90 -2.90 20.87
N LYS A 198 -1.64 -1.99 19.92
CA LYS A 198 -2.45 -1.83 18.71
C LYS A 198 -2.30 -3.04 17.76
N LEU A 199 -1.09 -3.58 17.62
CA LEU A 199 -0.83 -4.78 16.83
C LEU A 199 -1.53 -6.02 17.39
N TYR A 200 -1.36 -6.31 18.69
CA TYR A 200 -2.07 -7.41 19.36
C TYR A 200 -3.59 -7.26 19.25
N HIS A 201 -4.11 -6.03 19.33
CA HIS A 201 -5.53 -5.78 19.12
C HIS A 201 -5.98 -6.13 17.69
N GLN A 202 -5.23 -5.74 16.66
CA GLN A 202 -5.54 -6.13 15.28
C GLN A 202 -5.43 -7.65 15.07
N ALA A 203 -4.42 -8.29 15.66
CA ALA A 203 -4.25 -9.74 15.65
C ALA A 203 -5.46 -10.45 16.30
N THR A 204 -5.94 -9.94 17.43
CA THR A 204 -7.15 -10.44 18.11
C THR A 204 -8.36 -10.37 17.19
N LEU A 205 -8.59 -9.22 16.54
CA LEU A 205 -9.70 -9.05 15.61
C LEU A 205 -9.59 -9.95 14.38
N PHE A 206 -8.38 -10.32 13.97
CA PHE A 206 -8.14 -11.26 12.87
C PHE A 206 -8.48 -12.70 13.28
N LEU A 207 -7.96 -13.18 14.42
CA LEU A 207 -8.28 -14.52 14.96
C LEU A 207 -9.77 -14.69 15.22
N LYS A 208 -10.44 -13.63 15.71
CA LYS A 208 -11.90 -13.60 15.88
C LYS A 208 -12.64 -13.84 14.56
N ASP A 209 -12.21 -13.21 13.47
CA ASP A 209 -12.86 -13.40 12.16
C ASP A 209 -12.63 -14.80 11.59
N LEU A 210 -11.50 -15.43 11.95
CA LEU A 210 -11.18 -16.83 11.66
C LEU A 210 -11.90 -17.83 12.58
N LYS A 211 -12.68 -17.34 13.55
CA LYS A 211 -13.35 -18.17 14.56
C LYS A 211 -12.37 -18.99 15.44
N GLN A 212 -11.17 -18.48 15.66
CA GLN A 212 -10.14 -19.09 16.50
C GLN A 212 -10.12 -18.50 17.91
N ASP A 213 -9.47 -19.17 18.87
CA ASP A 213 -9.23 -18.58 20.20
C ASP A 213 -8.36 -17.33 20.09
N PHE A 214 -8.80 -16.26 20.75
CA PHE A 214 -8.15 -14.96 20.70
C PHE A 214 -7.92 -14.37 22.10
N TYR A 215 -8.40 -15.03 23.17
CA TYR A 215 -8.38 -14.46 24.52
C TYR A 215 -6.94 -14.17 24.97
N SER A 216 -6.03 -15.10 24.72
CA SER A 216 -4.61 -14.96 25.08
C SER A 216 -3.95 -13.74 24.40
N ILE A 217 -4.27 -13.51 23.12
CA ILE A 217 -3.76 -12.37 22.34
C ILE A 217 -4.42 -11.06 22.79
N LEU A 218 -5.71 -11.07 23.12
CA LEU A 218 -6.40 -9.92 23.71
C LEU A 218 -5.80 -9.53 25.06
N GLN A 219 -5.47 -10.52 25.90
CA GLN A 219 -4.80 -10.30 27.18
C GLN A 219 -3.41 -9.69 27.00
N ARG A 220 -2.65 -10.11 25.98
CA ARG A 220 -1.38 -9.44 25.63
C ARG A 220 -1.58 -7.97 25.24
N SER A 221 -2.62 -7.66 24.45
CA SER A 221 -2.96 -6.27 24.10
C SER A 221 -3.24 -5.42 25.36
N ALA A 222 -4.05 -5.94 26.29
CA ALA A 222 -4.35 -5.26 27.55
C ALA A 222 -3.09 -5.09 28.42
N LYS A 223 -2.21 -6.10 28.45
CA LYS A 223 -0.95 -6.04 29.19
C LYS A 223 -0.04 -4.92 28.66
N MET A 224 0.03 -4.74 27.35
CA MET A 224 0.84 -3.67 26.75
C MET A 224 0.39 -2.28 27.19
N GLN A 225 -0.90 -2.07 27.46
CA GLN A 225 -1.36 -0.80 28.05
C GLN A 225 -0.81 -0.59 29.47
N LEU A 226 -0.78 -1.63 30.30
CA LEU A 226 -0.24 -1.51 31.66
C LEU A 226 1.27 -1.26 31.62
N LEU A 227 2.00 -1.87 30.69
CA LEU A 227 3.43 -1.60 30.49
C LEU A 227 3.68 -0.18 29.98
N GLU A 228 2.77 0.38 29.19
CA GLU A 228 2.82 1.79 28.78
C GLU A 228 2.75 2.70 30.02
N PHE A 229 1.85 2.43 30.96
CA PHE A 229 1.79 3.13 32.25
C PHE A 229 3.00 2.86 33.15
N GLN A 230 3.61 1.67 33.07
CA GLN A 230 4.81 1.35 33.86
C GLN A 230 6.03 2.16 33.42
N ASN A 231 6.09 2.51 32.13
CA ASN A 231 7.12 3.39 31.61
C ASN A 231 6.89 4.86 31.97
N ASP A 232 5.70 5.22 32.45
CA ASP A 232 5.39 6.52 33.03
C ASP A 232 5.74 6.52 34.53
N ALA A 233 6.67 7.40 34.93
CA ALA A 233 7.17 7.46 36.31
C ALA A 233 6.08 7.80 37.33
N TYR A 234 5.01 8.48 36.91
CA TYR A 234 3.98 9.04 37.78
C TYR A 234 2.82 8.08 38.06
N THR A 235 2.50 7.19 37.12
CA THR A 235 1.35 6.30 37.26
C THR A 235 1.64 5.17 38.27
N LYS A 236 1.06 5.25 39.47
CA LYS A 236 1.16 4.17 40.49
C LYS A 236 -0.08 3.29 40.57
N GLN A 237 -1.22 3.81 40.13
CA GLN A 237 -2.51 3.15 40.20
C GLN A 237 -3.26 3.29 38.87
N VAL A 238 -4.07 2.29 38.58
CA VAL A 238 -4.93 2.28 37.41
C VAL A 238 -6.35 1.95 37.82
N ARG A 239 -7.31 2.58 37.16
CA ARG A 239 -8.73 2.32 37.29
C ARG A 239 -9.23 1.55 36.08
N ILE A 240 -10.13 0.59 36.28
CA ILE A 240 -10.87 -0.04 35.19
C ILE A 240 -11.98 0.90 34.72
N VAL A 241 -12.03 1.14 33.41
CA VAL A 241 -13.07 1.92 32.75
C VAL A 241 -13.78 1.05 31.72
N THR A 242 -15.09 0.97 31.84
CA THR A 242 -15.91 0.19 30.92
C THR A 242 -16.08 0.88 29.56
N ALA A 243 -16.28 0.06 28.53
CA ALA A 243 -16.42 0.55 27.16
C ALA A 243 -17.77 1.25 26.92
N PRO A 244 -17.82 2.30 26.07
CA PRO A 244 -19.08 2.90 25.67
C PRO A 244 -19.94 1.94 24.81
N GLY A 245 -21.27 2.09 24.92
CA GLY A 245 -22.24 1.39 24.08
C GLY A 245 -22.54 -0.05 24.52
N GLY A 246 -23.11 -0.21 25.71
CA GLY A 246 -23.62 -1.50 26.23
C GLY A 246 -22.54 -2.33 26.93
N VAL A 247 -22.53 -2.24 28.26
CA VAL A 247 -21.62 -2.97 29.15
C VAL A 247 -22.34 -4.19 29.73
N CYS A 248 -21.73 -5.37 29.64
CA CYS A 248 -22.26 -6.59 30.26
C CYS A 248 -22.25 -6.51 31.80
N ALA A 249 -23.09 -7.30 32.46
CA ALA A 249 -23.24 -7.26 33.92
C ALA A 249 -21.90 -7.46 34.67
N THR A 250 -21.08 -8.41 34.23
CA THR A 250 -19.77 -8.70 34.84
C THR A 250 -18.81 -7.51 34.74
N CYS A 251 -18.67 -6.92 33.55
CA CYS A 251 -17.79 -5.77 33.37
C CYS A 251 -18.27 -4.54 34.14
N ARG A 252 -19.58 -4.39 34.33
CA ARG A 252 -20.15 -3.28 35.11
C ARG A 252 -19.74 -3.33 36.59
N GLN A 253 -19.57 -4.53 37.14
CA GLN A 253 -19.09 -4.70 38.52
C GLN A 253 -17.62 -4.32 38.69
N LEU A 254 -16.83 -4.38 37.61
CA LEU A 254 -15.42 -3.97 37.62
C LEU A 254 -15.23 -2.48 37.36
N ASP A 255 -16.26 -1.76 36.89
CA ASP A 255 -16.16 -0.35 36.55
C ASP A 255 -15.75 0.48 37.77
N GLY A 256 -14.77 1.36 37.59
CA GLY A 256 -14.27 2.22 38.67
C GLY A 256 -13.33 1.53 39.66
N THR A 257 -13.17 0.20 39.62
CA THR A 257 -12.24 -0.50 40.51
C THR A 257 -10.79 -0.04 40.28
N ILE A 258 -10.06 0.19 41.37
CA ILE A 258 -8.68 0.70 41.35
C ILE A 258 -7.73 -0.42 41.77
N TYR A 259 -6.65 -0.57 41.03
CA TYR A 259 -5.55 -1.48 41.32
C TYR A 259 -4.25 -0.71 41.41
N SER A 260 -3.32 -1.17 42.24
CA SER A 260 -1.92 -0.78 42.06
C SER A 260 -1.46 -1.25 40.68
N LEU A 261 -0.53 -0.52 40.06
CA LEU A 261 -0.04 -0.88 38.73
C LEU A 261 0.60 -2.28 38.72
N GLU A 262 1.32 -2.63 39.78
CA GLU A 262 1.93 -3.94 39.97
C GLU A 262 0.87 -5.05 40.07
N ASP A 263 -0.20 -4.84 40.86
CA ASP A 263 -1.29 -5.80 40.97
C ASP A 263 -2.05 -5.96 39.65
N ALA A 264 -2.27 -4.86 38.92
CA ALA A 264 -2.92 -4.92 37.61
C ALA A 264 -2.11 -5.78 36.62
N ILE A 265 -0.77 -5.62 36.59
CA ILE A 265 0.13 -6.40 35.72
C ILE A 265 0.15 -7.88 36.13
N ARG A 266 0.13 -8.16 37.43
CA ARG A 266 0.17 -9.52 37.98
C ARG A 266 -1.15 -10.26 37.80
N LEU A 267 -2.26 -9.63 38.17
CA LEU A 267 -3.59 -10.25 38.20
C LEU A 267 -4.28 -10.22 36.84
N MET A 268 -3.95 -9.24 35.98
CA MET A 268 -4.56 -9.04 34.66
C MET A 268 -6.10 -9.10 34.70
N PRO A 269 -6.77 -8.21 35.46
CA PRO A 269 -8.24 -8.23 35.60
C PRO A 269 -8.97 -7.98 34.27
N LEU A 270 -8.34 -7.25 33.34
CA LEU A 270 -8.77 -7.14 31.95
C LEU A 270 -7.85 -7.93 31.01
N PRO A 271 -8.38 -8.50 29.91
CA PRO A 271 -9.80 -8.61 29.56
C PRO A 271 -10.56 -9.51 30.55
N CYS A 272 -11.81 -9.16 30.84
CA CYS A 272 -12.64 -9.95 31.75
C CYS A 272 -12.95 -11.32 31.12
N LYS A 273 -12.51 -12.42 31.78
CA LYS A 273 -12.76 -13.81 31.32
C LYS A 273 -14.24 -14.12 31.12
N ALA A 274 -15.08 -13.64 32.03
CA ALA A 274 -16.53 -13.85 32.01
C ALA A 274 -17.28 -12.69 31.32
N CYS A 275 -16.63 -12.01 30.36
CA CYS A 275 -17.27 -10.92 29.63
C CYS A 275 -18.41 -11.45 28.75
N GLY A 276 -19.65 -11.05 29.06
CA GLY A 276 -20.83 -11.37 28.25
C GLY A 276 -21.06 -10.43 27.07
N HIS A 277 -20.08 -9.61 26.68
CA HIS A 277 -20.29 -8.65 25.59
C HIS A 277 -20.29 -9.35 24.22
N HIS A 278 -21.28 -9.03 23.39
CA HIS A 278 -21.43 -9.55 22.03
C HIS A 278 -20.98 -8.51 21.02
N LEU A 279 -20.00 -8.87 20.18
CA LEU A 279 -19.53 -8.02 19.09
C LEU A 279 -20.27 -8.33 17.77
N SER A 280 -20.80 -9.54 17.65
CA SER A 280 -21.74 -9.97 16.62
C SER A 280 -22.65 -11.07 17.17
N LYS A 281 -23.71 -11.45 16.43
CA LYS A 281 -24.63 -12.53 16.84
C LYS A 281 -23.90 -13.87 17.13
N GLU A 282 -22.73 -14.08 16.53
CA GLU A 282 -21.97 -15.34 16.59
C GLU A 282 -20.85 -15.33 17.65
N PHE A 283 -20.47 -14.17 18.21
CA PHE A 283 -19.31 -14.05 19.09
C PHE A 283 -19.60 -13.25 20.36
N SER A 284 -19.56 -13.94 21.50
CA SER A 284 -19.48 -13.38 22.86
C SER A 284 -18.04 -13.40 23.38
N GLY A 285 -17.77 -12.78 24.53
CA GLY A 285 -16.46 -12.90 25.20
C GLY A 285 -15.45 -11.81 24.90
N PHE A 286 -15.71 -10.91 23.96
CA PHE A 286 -14.75 -9.86 23.59
C PHE A 286 -14.88 -8.65 24.52
N CYS A 287 -14.06 -8.64 25.58
CA CYS A 287 -14.00 -7.54 26.52
C CYS A 287 -13.40 -6.29 25.87
N ARG A 288 -14.14 -5.17 25.94
CA ARG A 288 -13.72 -3.85 25.40
C ARG A 288 -13.28 -2.85 26.47
N CYS A 289 -13.30 -3.26 27.75
CA CYS A 289 -12.92 -2.38 28.86
C CYS A 289 -11.43 -2.09 28.82
N ASN A 290 -11.02 -0.99 29.48
CA ASN A 290 -9.67 -0.47 29.39
C ASN A 290 -9.17 -0.04 30.77
N TYR A 291 -7.86 0.10 30.93
CA TYR A 291 -7.27 0.76 32.09
C TYR A 291 -7.16 2.27 31.86
N GLN A 292 -7.28 3.06 32.91
CA GLN A 292 -7.01 4.49 32.93
C GLN A 292 -6.06 4.79 34.09
N ALA A 293 -5.02 5.59 33.87
CA ALA A 293 -4.17 6.07 34.95
C ALA A 293 -5.00 6.88 35.95
N VAL A 294 -4.70 6.70 37.24
CA VAL A 294 -5.23 7.56 38.30
C VAL A 294 -4.15 8.58 38.63
N GLU A 295 -4.47 9.86 38.45
CA GLU A 295 -3.62 10.99 38.81
C GLU A 295 -3.43 11.12 40.33
#